data_AF-A0A8T3MVF7-F1
#
_entry.id   AF-A0A8T3MVF7-F1
#
_cell.length_a   1.000
_cell.length_b   1.000
_cell.length_c   1.000
_cell.angle_alpha   90.00
_cell.angle_beta   90.00
_cell.angle_gamma   90.00
#
_symmetry.space_group_name_H-M   'P 1'
#
loop_
_entity.id
_entity.type
_entity.pdbx_description
1 polymer ?
#
loop_
_entity_poly.entity_id
_entity_poly.type
_entity_poly.pdbx_seq_one_letter_code
_entity_poly.pdbx_strand_id
1 'polypeptide(L)'
;MVELIVKILINAAALLVAVKVLEPAKLLSFNFGNDWWKLLLVALVFALINTYIKPIVKALSMPISILSLGLIAFVINAAMLLAVAFVSGQLKLGFKVGDYPPDLTTANTIIGALAGAVIISVVSTLASIALSPRKLM
;
A
#
# COMPACT_ATOMS: atom_id res chain seq x y z
N MET A 1 -10.25 19.47 1.23
CA MET A 1 -10.70 18.37 2.12
C MET A 1 -11.29 17.20 1.34
N VAL A 2 -12.28 17.41 0.46
CA VAL A 2 -12.89 16.32 -0.37
C VAL A 2 -11.87 15.54 -1.21
N GLU A 3 -10.93 16.24 -1.85
CA GLU A 3 -9.90 15.62 -2.69
C GLU A 3 -8.96 14.65 -1.94
N LEU A 4 -8.72 14.93 -0.65
CA LEU A 4 -7.88 14.10 0.20
C LEU A 4 -8.61 12.81 0.59
N ILE A 5 -9.91 12.90 0.87
CA ILE A 5 -10.78 11.75 1.14
C ILE A 5 -10.89 10.85 -0.09
N VAL A 6 -11.09 11.42 -1.28
CA VAL A 6 -11.15 10.67 -2.55
C VAL A 6 -9.82 9.95 -2.81
N LYS A 7 -8.67 10.62 -2.61
CA LYS A 7 -7.34 10.00 -2.73
C LYS A 7 -7.13 8.86 -1.73
N ILE A 8 -7.62 8.99 -0.50
CA ILE A 8 -7.53 7.92 0.51
C ILE A 8 -8.36 6.71 0.06
N LEU A 9 -9.60 6.93 -0.37
CA LEU A 9 -10.49 5.86 -0.85
C LEU A 9 -9.91 5.14 -2.08
N ILE A 10 -9.33 5.88 -3.03
CA ILE A 10 -8.67 5.31 -4.20
C ILE A 10 -7.46 4.45 -3.80
N ASN A 11 -6.61 4.93 -2.89
CA ASN A 11 -5.44 4.16 -2.43
C ASN A 11 -5.88 2.91 -1.65
N ALA A 12 -6.94 3.00 -0.84
CA ALA A 12 -7.49 1.86 -0.12
C ALA A 12 -8.08 0.81 -1.08
N ALA A 13 -8.84 1.25 -2.10
CA ALA A 13 -9.34 0.37 -3.15
C ALA A 13 -8.19 -0.29 -3.94
N ALA A 14 -7.15 0.47 -4.27
CA ALA A 14 -5.98 -0.05 -4.96
C ALA A 14 -5.24 -1.13 -4.15
N LEU A 15 -5.13 -0.94 -2.82
CA LEU A 15 -4.60 -1.97 -1.93
C LEU A 15 -5.47 -3.23 -1.95
N LEU A 16 -6.79 -3.11 -1.85
CA LEU A 16 -7.70 -4.26 -1.87
C LEU A 16 -7.55 -5.07 -3.17
N VAL A 17 -7.46 -4.37 -4.30
CA VAL A 17 -7.19 -5.00 -5.60
C VAL A 17 -5.81 -5.67 -5.60
N ALA A 18 -4.78 -5.00 -5.08
CA ALA A 18 -3.44 -5.57 -5.01
C ALA A 18 -3.39 -6.86 -4.16
N VAL A 19 -4.07 -6.88 -3.01
CA VAL A 19 -4.20 -8.08 -2.17
C VAL A 19 -4.86 -9.20 -2.95
N LYS A 20 -6.02 -8.94 -3.57
CA LYS A 20 -6.76 -9.96 -4.33
C LYS A 20 -5.99 -10.51 -5.54
N VAL A 21 -5.16 -9.67 -6.17
CA VAL A 21 -4.33 -10.06 -7.33
C VAL A 21 -3.06 -10.80 -6.91
N LEU A 22 -2.48 -10.48 -5.75
CA LEU A 22 -1.22 -11.07 -5.28
C LEU A 22 -1.39 -12.23 -4.30
N GLU A 23 -2.62 -12.46 -3.81
CA GLU A 23 -2.99 -13.62 -2.99
C GLU A 23 -2.70 -14.97 -3.68
N PRO A 24 -3.03 -15.17 -4.98
CA PRO A 24 -2.67 -16.40 -5.70
C PRO A 24 -1.17 -16.62 -5.81
N ALA A 25 -0.37 -15.54 -5.80
CA ALA A 25 1.09 -15.60 -5.91
C ALA A 25 1.78 -15.82 -4.56
N LYS A 26 1.05 -15.92 -3.44
CA LYS A 26 1.58 -15.91 -2.05
C LYS A 26 2.45 -14.69 -1.73
N LEU A 27 2.35 -13.64 -2.53
CA LEU A 27 3.16 -12.42 -2.39
C LEU A 27 2.49 -11.43 -1.43
N LEU A 28 1.16 -11.47 -1.32
CA LEU A 28 0.40 -10.85 -0.24
C LEU A 28 -0.52 -11.88 0.35
N SER A 29 -0.50 -12.03 1.66
CA SER A 29 -1.39 -12.95 2.36
C SER A 29 -2.17 -12.18 3.39
N PHE A 30 -3.50 -12.28 3.32
CA PHE A 30 -4.37 -11.76 4.34
C PHE A 30 -5.14 -12.94 4.95
N ASN A 31 -4.73 -13.39 6.14
CA ASN A 31 -5.37 -14.50 6.83
C ASN A 31 -6.08 -14.00 8.10
N PHE A 32 -7.36 -13.71 7.96
CA PHE A 32 -8.22 -13.16 9.01
C PHE A 32 -9.05 -14.24 9.72
N GLY A 33 -8.99 -15.51 9.28
CA GLY A 33 -9.81 -16.59 9.83
C GLY A 33 -11.30 -16.20 9.89
N ASN A 34 -11.94 -16.41 11.04
CA ASN A 34 -13.33 -16.01 11.31
C ASN A 34 -13.48 -14.55 11.82
N ASP A 35 -12.37 -13.81 11.94
CA ASP A 35 -12.32 -12.49 12.58
C ASP A 35 -12.37 -11.36 11.54
N TRP A 36 -13.57 -11.09 11.00
CA TRP A 36 -13.81 -10.03 10.02
C TRP A 36 -13.36 -8.64 10.50
N TRP A 37 -13.34 -8.40 11.81
CA TRP A 37 -12.88 -7.16 12.43
C TRP A 37 -11.39 -6.87 12.18
N LYS A 38 -10.55 -7.89 11.93
CA LYS A 38 -9.13 -7.72 11.60
C LYS A 38 -8.95 -6.99 10.28
N LEU A 39 -9.83 -7.22 9.31
CA LEU A 39 -9.82 -6.55 8.00
C LEU A 39 -10.03 -5.04 8.17
N LEU A 40 -11.00 -4.65 8.99
CA LEU A 40 -11.23 -3.24 9.34
C LEU A 40 -10.01 -2.62 10.02
N LEU A 41 -9.39 -3.36 10.93
CA LEU A 41 -8.23 -2.87 11.67
C LEU A 41 -6.99 -2.70 10.78
N VAL A 42 -6.74 -3.62 9.84
CA VAL A 42 -5.68 -3.46 8.84
C VAL A 42 -5.98 -2.30 7.89
N ALA A 43 -7.22 -2.17 7.42
CA ALA A 43 -7.62 -1.04 6.59
C ALA A 43 -7.43 0.30 7.32
N LEU A 44 -7.74 0.34 8.62
CA LEU A 44 -7.51 1.52 9.46
C LEU A 44 -6.02 1.84 9.61
N VAL A 45 -5.19 0.84 9.90
CA VAL A 45 -3.72 0.99 9.98
C VAL A 45 -3.15 1.48 8.65
N PHE A 46 -3.57 0.90 7.53
CA PHE A 46 -3.17 1.34 6.19
C PHE A 46 -3.56 2.79 5.93
N ALA A 47 -4.81 3.16 6.25
CA ALA A 47 -5.28 4.53 6.09
C ALA A 47 -4.47 5.51 6.94
N LEU A 48 -4.15 5.17 8.20
CA LEU A 48 -3.32 5.99 9.08
C LEU A 48 -1.91 6.16 8.53
N ILE A 49 -1.24 5.08 8.14
CA ILE A 49 0.12 5.13 7.58
C ILE A 49 0.13 5.97 6.29
N ASN A 50 -0.84 5.78 5.39
CA ASN A 50 -0.91 6.52 4.14
C ASN A 50 -1.32 8.00 4.32
N THR A 51 -1.99 8.34 5.43
CA THR A 51 -2.41 9.72 5.74
C THR A 51 -1.33 10.51 6.46
N TYR A 52 -0.61 9.90 7.42
CA TYR A 52 0.37 10.59 8.25
C TYR A 52 1.81 10.33 7.81
N ILE A 53 2.19 9.08 7.59
CA ILE A 53 3.60 8.72 7.32
C ILE A 53 3.99 9.03 5.87
N LYS A 54 3.14 8.64 4.91
CA LYS A 54 3.41 8.86 3.48
C LYS A 54 3.72 10.31 3.11
N PRO A 55 2.97 11.35 3.53
CA PRO A 55 3.30 12.72 3.17
C PRO A 55 4.64 13.19 3.76
N ILE A 56 4.97 12.78 4.98
CA ILE A 56 6.25 13.11 5.62
C ILE A 56 7.41 12.49 4.83
N VAL A 57 7.34 11.18 4.57
CA VAL A 57 8.36 10.46 3.81
C VAL A 57 8.49 11.02 2.40
N LYS A 58 7.38 11.35 1.75
CA LYS A 58 7.37 11.95 0.41
C LYS A 58 7.97 13.35 0.39
N ALA A 59 7.72 14.18 1.41
CA ALA A 59 8.33 15.50 1.53
C ALA A 59 9.85 15.41 1.66
N LEU A 60 10.34 14.52 2.53
CA LEU A 60 11.77 14.27 2.71
C LEU A 60 12.43 13.68 1.47
N SER A 61 11.70 12.82 0.76
CA SER A 61 12.20 12.14 -0.43
C SER A 61 12.01 12.93 -1.72
N MET A 62 11.32 14.08 -1.69
CA MET A 62 11.01 14.89 -2.88
C MET A 62 12.25 15.28 -3.71
N PRO A 63 13.34 15.83 -3.13
CA PRO A 63 14.51 16.24 -3.93
C PRO A 63 15.16 15.05 -4.65
N ILE A 64 15.30 13.93 -3.95
CA ILE A 64 15.85 12.68 -4.53
C ILE A 64 14.87 12.07 -5.53
N SER A 65 13.56 12.18 -5.27
CA SER A 65 12.53 11.68 -6.18
C SER A 65 12.60 12.34 -7.55
N ILE A 66 12.82 13.65 -7.59
CA ILE A 66 12.99 14.41 -8.84
C ILE A 66 14.26 13.95 -9.57
N LEU A 67 15.37 13.78 -8.85
CA LEU A 67 16.63 13.28 -9.43
C LEU A 67 16.52 11.84 -9.96
N SER A 68 15.68 11.01 -9.33
CA SER A 68 15.44 9.61 -9.71
C SER A 68 14.34 9.42 -10.78
N LEU A 69 13.85 10.48 -11.41
CA LEU A 69 12.72 10.46 -12.35
C LEU A 69 11.44 9.85 -11.78
N GLY A 70 11.24 9.93 -10.46
CA GLY A 70 10.09 9.36 -9.76
C GLY A 70 10.24 7.90 -9.33
N LEU A 71 11.39 7.24 -9.56
CA LEU A 71 11.61 5.86 -9.11
C LEU A 71 11.51 5.71 -7.59
N ILE A 72 11.97 6.71 -6.82
CA ILE A 72 11.86 6.70 -5.35
C ILE A 72 10.39 6.69 -4.90
N ALA A 73 9.46 7.29 -5.65
CA ALA A 73 8.04 7.29 -5.29
C ALA A 73 7.46 5.87 -5.26
N PHE A 74 7.97 4.99 -6.12
CA PHE A 74 7.64 3.57 -6.12
C PHE A 74 8.12 2.86 -4.86
N VAL A 75 9.38 3.11 -4.48
CA VAL A 75 9.99 2.56 -3.25
C VAL A 75 9.22 3.01 -2.02
N ILE A 76 8.77 4.27 -1.96
CA ILE A 76 7.93 4.77 -0.86
C ILE A 76 6.63 3.99 -0.79
N ASN A 77 5.95 3.74 -1.91
CA ASN A 77 4.71 2.96 -1.92
C ASN A 77 4.93 1.52 -1.41
N ALA A 78 6.04 0.87 -1.80
CA ALA A 78 6.43 -0.44 -1.28
C ALA A 78 6.72 -0.40 0.23
N ALA A 79 7.45 0.62 0.68
CA ALA A 79 7.80 0.82 2.08
C ALA A 79 6.56 1.03 2.95
N MET A 80 5.54 1.76 2.45
CA MET A 80 4.28 1.93 3.17
C MET A 80 3.52 0.61 3.33
N LEU A 81 3.52 -0.24 2.29
CA LEU A 81 2.92 -1.57 2.36
C LEU A 81 3.62 -2.45 3.42
N LEU A 82 4.95 -2.43 3.45
CA LEU A 82 5.74 -3.13 4.46
C LEU A 82 5.48 -2.58 5.87
N ALA A 83 5.37 -1.26 6.04
CA ALA A 83 5.03 -0.67 7.33
C ALA A 83 3.66 -1.17 7.85
N VAL A 84 2.69 -1.34 6.96
CA VAL A 84 1.37 -1.89 7.31
C VAL A 84 1.47 -3.37 7.68
N ALA A 85 2.26 -4.16 6.96
CA ALA A 85 2.55 -5.55 7.30
C ALA A 85 3.24 -5.68 8.66
N PHE A 86 4.18 -4.77 8.97
CA PHE A 86 4.85 -4.72 10.26
C PHE A 86 3.85 -4.52 11.41
N VAL A 87 3.06 -3.45 11.33
CA VAL A 87 2.07 -3.12 12.36
C VAL A 87 1.01 -4.21 12.47
N SER A 88 0.57 -4.78 11.34
CA SER A 88 -0.34 -5.93 11.33
C SER A 88 0.25 -7.16 12.04
N GLY A 89 1.52 -7.46 11.83
CA GLY A 89 2.17 -8.58 12.52
C GLY A 89 2.28 -8.36 14.02
N GLN A 90 2.62 -7.14 14.46
CA GLN A 90 2.62 -6.77 15.88
C GLN A 90 1.24 -6.93 16.53
N LEU A 91 0.19 -6.55 15.79
CA LEU A 91 -1.20 -6.63 16.24
C LEU A 91 -1.86 -8.00 15.93
N LYS A 92 -1.11 -8.97 15.39
CA LYS A 92 -1.60 -10.30 14.97
C LYS A 92 -2.86 -10.25 14.07
N LEU A 93 -2.92 -9.25 13.19
CA LEU A 93 -4.08 -9.01 12.32
C LEU A 93 -4.10 -9.89 11.05
N GLY A 94 -2.99 -10.57 10.75
CA GLY A 94 -2.93 -11.57 9.68
C GLY A 94 -2.57 -11.02 8.29
N PHE A 95 -2.23 -9.72 8.17
CA PHE A 95 -1.63 -9.15 6.95
C PHE A 95 -0.13 -9.36 6.92
N LYS A 96 0.31 -10.04 5.85
CA LYS A 96 1.71 -10.35 5.55
C LYS A 96 2.04 -10.00 4.11
N VAL A 97 3.27 -9.56 3.89
CA VAL A 97 3.86 -9.31 2.57
C VAL A 97 4.96 -10.35 2.37
N GLY A 98 4.75 -11.30 1.48
CA GLY A 98 5.58 -12.50 1.37
C GLY A 98 5.70 -13.20 2.73
N ASP A 99 6.92 -13.24 3.26
CA ASP A 99 7.25 -13.88 4.53
C ASP A 99 7.33 -12.89 5.71
N TYR A 100 7.05 -11.60 5.46
CA TYR A 100 7.12 -10.55 6.48
C TYR A 100 5.75 -10.23 7.10
N PRO A 101 5.64 -10.14 8.44
CA PRO A 101 6.66 -10.46 9.47
C PRO A 101 6.75 -11.99 9.76
N PRO A 102 7.95 -12.56 10.03
CA PRO A 102 9.17 -11.89 10.51
C PRO A 102 10.24 -11.55 9.45
N ASP A 103 10.28 -12.23 8.31
CA ASP A 103 11.46 -12.21 7.44
C ASP A 103 11.35 -11.14 6.34
N LEU A 104 12.11 -10.05 6.52
CA LEU A 104 12.17 -8.93 5.57
C LEU A 104 13.08 -9.21 4.36
N THR A 105 14.10 -10.06 4.54
CA THR A 105 15.17 -10.29 3.55
C THR A 105 14.86 -11.40 2.53
N THR A 106 13.73 -12.11 2.70
CA THR A 106 13.33 -13.17 1.77
C THR A 106 12.97 -12.60 0.40
N ALA A 107 13.36 -13.29 -0.67
CA ALA A 107 13.06 -12.90 -2.05
C ALA A 107 11.57 -12.63 -2.26
N ASN A 108 10.69 -13.45 -1.65
CA ASN A 108 9.23 -13.29 -1.72
C ASN A 108 8.75 -11.97 -1.12
N THR A 109 9.36 -11.50 -0.03
CA THR A 109 8.99 -10.24 0.62
C THR A 109 9.37 -9.05 -0.26
N ILE A 110 10.59 -9.08 -0.82
CA ILE A 110 11.07 -8.01 -1.71
C ILE A 110 10.21 -7.98 -2.98
N ILE A 111 10.00 -9.13 -3.62
CA ILE A 111 9.18 -9.24 -4.82
C ILE A 111 7.73 -8.85 -4.52
N GLY A 112 7.17 -9.28 -3.39
CA GLY A 112 5.80 -8.94 -2.99
C GLY A 112 5.61 -7.47 -2.68
N ALA A 113 6.57 -6.83 -2.01
CA ALA A 113 6.53 -5.40 -1.73
C ALA A 113 6.66 -4.56 -3.01
N LEU A 114 7.60 -4.93 -3.89
CA LEU A 114 7.79 -4.26 -5.18
C LEU A 114 6.57 -4.49 -6.09
N ALA A 115 6.15 -5.73 -6.31
CA ALA A 115 4.97 -6.05 -7.13
C ALA A 115 3.70 -5.41 -6.57
N GLY A 116 3.52 -5.41 -5.25
CA GLY A 116 2.45 -4.71 -4.56
C GLY A 116 2.48 -3.21 -4.82
N ALA A 117 3.66 -2.58 -4.78
CA ALA A 117 3.82 -1.18 -5.12
C ALA A 117 3.53 -0.88 -6.61
N VAL A 118 3.92 -1.77 -7.54
CA VAL A 118 3.52 -1.65 -8.96
C VAL A 118 2.01 -1.65 -9.05
N ILE A 119 1.37 -2.69 -8.54
CA ILE A 119 -0.07 -2.88 -8.69
C ILE A 119 -0.82 -1.73 -8.03
N ILE A 120 -0.44 -1.30 -6.82
CA ILE A 120 -1.07 -0.16 -6.15
C ILE A 120 -0.88 1.12 -6.98
N SER A 121 0.31 1.36 -7.51
CA SER A 121 0.56 2.57 -8.32
C SER A 121 -0.25 2.57 -9.62
N VAL A 122 -0.31 1.44 -10.32
CA VAL A 122 -1.08 1.26 -11.56
C VAL A 122 -2.57 1.37 -11.27
N VAL A 123 -3.09 0.61 -10.30
CA VAL A 123 -4.51 0.63 -9.93
C VAL A 123 -4.91 1.98 -9.40
N SER A 124 -4.11 2.63 -8.54
CA SER A 124 -4.40 3.98 -8.07
C SER A 124 -4.42 5.00 -9.20
N THR A 125 -3.55 4.86 -10.21
CA THR A 125 -3.51 5.75 -11.38
C THR A 125 -4.74 5.53 -12.25
N LEU A 126 -5.07 4.29 -12.57
CA LEU A 126 -6.26 3.93 -13.36
C LEU A 126 -7.55 4.32 -12.65
N ALA A 127 -7.65 4.04 -11.34
CA ALA A 127 -8.80 4.45 -10.53
C ALA A 127 -8.88 5.97 -10.41
N SER A 128 -7.76 6.69 -10.33
CA SER A 128 -7.78 8.15 -10.39
C SER A 128 -8.25 8.66 -11.75
N ILE A 129 -7.83 8.05 -12.86
CA ILE A 129 -8.30 8.43 -14.20
C ILE A 129 -9.79 8.15 -14.37
N ALA A 130 -10.27 7.02 -13.87
CA ALA A 130 -11.66 6.59 -14.00
C ALA A 130 -12.62 7.32 -13.03
N LEU A 131 -12.18 7.60 -11.80
CA LEU A 131 -12.99 8.22 -10.74
C LEU A 131 -12.77 9.72 -10.63
N SER A 132 -11.73 10.30 -11.22
CA SER A 132 -11.61 11.76 -11.30
C SER A 132 -12.68 12.25 -12.28
N PRO A 133 -13.77 12.87 -11.79
CA PRO A 133 -14.68 13.55 -12.69
C PRO A 133 -13.83 14.65 -13.32
N ARG A 134 -13.79 14.68 -14.66
CA ARG A 134 -13.25 15.77 -15.46
C ARG A 134 -13.48 17.14 -14.79
N LYS A 135 -12.53 17.58 -13.98
CA LYS A 135 -12.08 18.96 -13.94
C LYS A 135 -10.80 18.91 -14.78
N LEU A 136 -10.92 18.79 -16.11
CA LEU A 136 -10.96 19.92 -17.05
C LEU A 136 -10.08 21.05 -16.54
N MET A 137 -8.94 21.20 -17.23
CA MET A 137 -8.16 22.42 -17.45
C MET A 137 -7.86 23.33 -16.24
#